data_AF-A0A174PLP6-F1
#
_entry.id   AF-A0A174PLP6-F1
#
_cell.length_a   1.000
_cell.length_b   1.000
_cell.length_c   1.000
_cell.angle_alpha   90.00
_cell.angle_beta   90.00
_cell.angle_gamma   90.00
#
_symmetry.space_group_name_H-M   'P 1'
#
loop_
_entity.id
_entity.type
_entity.pdbx_description
1 polymer ?
#
loop_
_entity_poly.entity_id
_entity_poly.type
_entity_poly.pdbx_seq_one_letter_code
_entity_poly.pdbx_strand_id
1 'polypeptide(L)'
;MIRNLWSITKICCGCHEEPIAMRLQNGPKSVFYACPEYDKKYHGEKGCPNRVSTEIVEQILDILGEKIEEAEQKGEEINLTNYRFTHKMVECVVLSHSPFSLKISLKNKRAFLH
;
A
#
# COMPACT_ATOMS: atom_id res chain seq x y z
N MET A 1 18.45 4.04 12.36
CA MET A 1 17.33 4.41 13.26
C MET A 1 16.09 3.85 12.57
N ILE A 2 15.42 2.83 13.12
CA ILE A 2 14.25 2.25 12.46
C ILE A 2 13.16 3.33 12.44
N ARG A 3 12.99 4.00 11.30
CA ARG A 3 11.85 4.90 11.08
C ARG A 3 10.62 4.02 11.13
N ASN A 4 9.65 4.37 11.98
CA ASN A 4 8.38 3.67 12.00
C ASN A 4 7.67 3.92 10.65
N LEU A 5 7.91 3.06 9.65
CA LEU A 5 7.40 3.28 8.30
C LEU A 5 5.89 3.43 8.30
N TRP A 6 5.19 2.76 9.20
CA TRP A 6 3.76 2.90 9.38
C TRP A 6 3.31 4.34 9.64
N SER A 7 4.06 5.12 10.43
CA SER A 7 3.65 6.48 10.79
C SER A 7 3.82 7.48 9.65
N ILE A 8 4.73 7.21 8.71
CA ILE A 8 4.99 8.09 7.56
C ILE A 8 4.34 7.59 6.26
N THR A 9 3.79 6.37 6.26
CA THR A 9 3.22 5.76 5.05
C THR A 9 1.77 6.17 4.83
N LYS A 10 1.51 6.78 3.68
CA LYS A 10 0.18 6.96 3.12
C LYS A 10 -0.13 5.89 2.08
N ILE A 11 -1.08 5.02 2.41
CA ILE A 11 -1.51 3.91 1.54
C ILE A 11 -2.64 4.38 0.63
N CYS A 12 -2.44 4.24 -0.68
CA CYS A 12 -3.37 4.66 -1.72
C CYS A 12 -3.84 3.45 -2.55
N CYS A 13 -5.03 3.56 -3.13
CA CYS A 13 -5.61 2.58 -4.02
C CYS A 13 -4.99 2.71 -5.42
N GLY A 14 -4.40 1.63 -5.93
CA GLY A 14 -3.81 1.58 -7.27
C GLY A 14 -4.79 1.25 -8.41
N CYS A 15 -6.09 1.43 -8.19
CA CYS A 15 -7.14 1.06 -9.15
C CYS A 15 -7.82 2.27 -9.81
N HIS A 16 -7.42 3.48 -9.44
CA HIS A 16 -7.94 4.73 -9.96
C HIS A 16 -6.79 5.50 -10.62
N GLU A 17 -7.11 6.37 -11.59
CA GLU A 17 -6.12 7.24 -12.22
C GLU A 17 -5.45 8.16 -11.18
N GLU A 18 -6.24 8.65 -10.24
CA GLU A 18 -5.74 9.41 -9.10
C GLU A 18 -5.53 8.52 -7.86
N PRO A 19 -4.44 8.73 -7.10
CA PRO A 19 -4.16 7.93 -5.91
C PRO A 19 -5.11 8.28 -4.75
N ILE A 20 -6.16 7.48 -4.58
CA ILE A 20 -7.16 7.63 -3.52
C ILE A 20 -6.64 6.97 -2.23
N ALA A 21 -6.62 7.68 -1.10
CA ALA A 21 -6.21 7.12 0.19
C ALA A 21 -7.15 5.98 0.62
N MET A 22 -6.58 4.80 0.91
CA MET A 22 -7.32 3.67 1.45
C MET A 22 -7.62 3.88 2.93
N ARG A 23 -8.71 3.29 3.42
CA ARG A 23 -9.14 3.36 4.81
C ARG A 23 -9.08 1.98 5.46
N LEU A 24 -8.74 1.94 6.74
CA LEU A 24 -8.89 0.73 7.54
C LEU A 24 -10.38 0.45 7.74
N GLN A 25 -10.77 -0.80 7.49
CA GLN A 25 -12.11 -1.32 7.71
C GLN A 25 -12.04 -2.63 8.48
N ASN A 26 -13.06 -2.88 9.31
CA ASN A 26 -13.19 -4.12 10.05
C ASN A 26 -13.91 -5.17 9.20
N GLY A 27 -13.22 -6.26 8.88
CA GLY A 27 -13.82 -7.44 8.29
C GLY A 27 -14.30 -8.46 9.32
N PRO A 28 -15.10 -9.44 8.91
CA PRO A 28 -15.56 -10.52 9.79
C PRO A 28 -14.42 -11.42 10.28
N LYS A 29 -13.24 -11.40 9.63
CA LYS A 29 -12.06 -12.20 10.02
C LYS A 29 -10.89 -11.37 10.50
N SER A 30 -10.67 -10.19 9.91
CA SER A 30 -9.53 -9.33 10.22
C SER A 30 -9.75 -7.92 9.70
N VAL A 31 -8.95 -6.98 10.20
CA VAL A 31 -8.88 -5.60 9.70
C VAL A 31 -8.15 -5.58 8.35
N PHE A 32 -8.61 -4.74 7.43
CA PHE A 32 -8.00 -4.56 6.11
C PHE A 32 -8.07 -3.11 5.65
N TYR A 33 -7.16 -2.73 4.76
CA TYR A 33 -7.26 -1.50 3.99
C TYR A 33 -8.18 -1.71 2.79
N ALA A 34 -9.10 -0.78 2.55
CA ALA A 34 -9.97 -0.79 1.39
C ALA A 34 -10.06 0.59 0.72
N CYS A 35 -10.34 0.59 -0.59
CA CYS A 35 -10.70 1.80 -1.30
C CYS A 35 -11.98 2.41 -0.68
N PRO A 36 -12.11 3.74 -0.56
CA PRO A 36 -13.38 4.37 -0.15
C PRO A 36 -14.57 3.98 -1.04
N GLU A 37 -14.33 3.66 -2.31
CA GLU A 37 -15.37 3.16 -3.23
C GLU A 37 -15.74 1.69 -3.00
N TYR A 38 -15.07 0.99 -2.08
CA TYR A 38 -15.43 -0.38 -1.71
C TYR A 38 -16.87 -0.45 -1.18
N ASP A 39 -17.29 0.58 -0.43
CA ASP A 39 -18.59 0.60 0.23
C ASP A 39 -19.76 0.74 -0.75
N LYS A 40 -19.53 1.31 -1.95
CA LYS A 40 -20.54 1.42 -3.02
C LYS A 40 -21.12 0.07 -3.42
N LYS A 41 -20.34 -1.02 -3.26
CA LYS A 41 -20.82 -2.39 -3.47
C LYS A 41 -22.03 -2.73 -2.60
N TYR A 42 -22.09 -2.21 -1.36
CA TYR A 42 -23.22 -2.44 -0.44
C TYR A 42 -24.47 -1.64 -0.82
N HIS A 43 -24.31 -0.62 -1.67
CA HIS A 43 -25.41 0.22 -2.18
C HIS A 43 -25.91 -0.23 -3.56
N GLY A 44 -25.48 -1.38 -4.05
CA GLY A 44 -25.87 -1.90 -5.38
C GLY A 44 -25.13 -1.22 -6.55
N GLU A 45 -24.16 -0.36 -6.27
CA GLU A 45 -23.30 0.27 -7.28
C GLU A 45 -22.01 -0.53 -7.51
N LYS A 46 -21.40 -0.37 -8.69
CA LYS A 46 -20.10 -0.99 -9.00
C LYS A 46 -18.99 -0.28 -8.22
N GLY A 47 -18.74 -0.73 -7.00
CA GLY A 47 -17.63 -0.26 -6.16
C GLY A 47 -16.27 -0.81 -6.58
N CYS A 48 -15.19 -0.18 -6.10
CA CYS A 48 -13.83 -0.67 -6.30
C CYS A 48 -13.56 -1.87 -5.36
N PRO A 49 -13.30 -3.08 -5.86
CA PRO A 49 -13.15 -4.26 -5.01
C PRO A 49 -11.79 -4.30 -4.28
N ASN A 50 -10.92 -3.32 -4.51
CA ASN A 50 -9.57 -3.31 -4.00
C ASN A 50 -9.53 -3.23 -2.47
N ARG A 51 -9.06 -4.33 -1.87
CA ARG A 51 -8.81 -4.47 -0.44
C ARG A 51 -7.51 -5.25 -0.19
N VAL A 52 -6.78 -4.89 0.84
CA VAL A 52 -5.49 -5.47 1.21
C VAL A 52 -5.47 -5.68 2.73
N SER A 53 -5.16 -6.87 3.22
CA SER A 53 -5.07 -7.12 4.66
C SER A 53 -3.91 -6.33 5.28
N THR A 54 -4.04 -5.97 6.56
CA THR A 54 -2.96 -5.30 7.30
C THR A 54 -1.67 -6.09 7.31
N GLU A 55 -1.74 -7.42 7.42
CA GLU A 55 -0.58 -8.34 7.34
C GLU A 55 0.20 -8.21 6.02
N ILE A 56 -0.51 -8.06 4.90
CA ILE A 56 0.15 -7.89 3.59
C ILE A 56 0.78 -6.51 3.48
N VAL A 57 0.13 -5.49 4.03
CA VAL A 57 0.71 -4.15 4.12
C VAL A 57 1.97 -4.14 4.96
N GLU A 58 1.97 -4.83 6.09
CA GLU A 58 3.14 -5.00 6.96
C GLU A 58 4.33 -5.58 6.19
N GLN A 59 4.11 -6.73 5.54
CA GLN A 59 5.15 -7.39 4.74
C GLN A 59 5.66 -6.51 3.59
N ILE A 60 4.80 -5.68 2.98
CA ILE A 60 5.20 -4.72 1.94
C ILE A 60 6.07 -3.62 2.53
N LEU A 61 5.74 -3.13 3.73
CA LEU A 61 6.52 -2.12 4.43
C LEU A 61 7.87 -2.68 4.90
N ASP A 62 7.92 -3.93 5.34
CA ASP A 62 9.17 -4.61 5.71
C ASP A 62 10.13 -4.66 4.51
N ILE A 63 9.65 -5.07 3.33
CA ILE A 63 10.44 -5.08 2.09
C ILE A 63 10.97 -3.69 1.73
N LEU A 64 10.16 -2.64 1.92
CA LEU A 64 10.59 -1.26 1.68
C LEU A 64 11.60 -0.79 2.73
N GLY A 65 11.42 -1.19 3.99
CA GLY A 65 12.33 -0.90 5.11
C GLY A 65 13.69 -1.52 4.92
N GLU A 66 13.74 -2.81 4.58
CA GLU A 66 14.99 -3.53 4.27
C GLU A 66 15.78 -2.80 3.18
N LYS A 67 15.12 -2.34 2.11
CA LYS A 67 15.78 -1.58 1.04
C LYS A 67 16.33 -0.23 1.48
N ILE A 68 15.62 0.46 2.38
CA ILE A 68 16.08 1.75 2.91
C ILE A 68 17.30 1.50 3.81
N GLU A 69 17.23 0.51 4.69
CA GLU A 69 18.31 0.14 5.61
C GLU A 69 19.57 -0.33 4.86
N GLU A 70 19.42 -1.13 3.80
CA GLU A 70 20.52 -1.57 2.96
C GLU A 70 21.27 -0.39 2.30
N ALA A 71 20.55 0.64 1.86
CA ALA A 71 21.16 1.84 1.28
C ALA A 71 21.81 2.72 2.35
N GLU A 72 21.16 2.89 3.50
CA GLU A 72 21.73 3.63 4.64
C GLU A 72 23.03 2.99 5.14
N GLN A 73 23.10 1.65 5.21
CA GLN A 73 24.31 0.92 5.59
C GLN A 73 25.47 1.12 4.61
N LYS A 74 25.18 1.38 3.33
CA LYS A 74 26.18 1.70 2.30
C LYS A 74 26.55 3.18 2.26
N GLY A 75 25.88 4.02 3.06
CA GLY A 75 26.03 5.48 3.01
C GLY A 75 25.42 6.10 1.76
N GLU A 76 24.48 5.42 1.12
CA GLU A 76 23.81 5.88 -0.10
C GLU A 76 22.46 6.53 0.22
N GLU A 77 22.17 7.66 -0.43
CA GLU A 77 20.84 8.26 -0.37
C GLU A 77 19.93 7.56 -1.38
N ILE A 78 18.91 6.84 -0.88
CA ILE A 78 17.97 6.10 -1.72
C ILE A 78 16.66 6.86 -1.95
N ASN A 79 16.28 7.01 -3.22
CA ASN A 79 14.96 7.48 -3.61
C ASN A 79 14.15 6.33 -4.24
N LEU A 80 13.16 5.82 -3.50
CA LEU A 80 12.28 4.75 -3.96
C LEU A 80 11.14 5.24 -4.86
N THR A 81 11.06 6.52 -5.22
CA THR A 81 10.01 7.03 -6.10
C THR A 81 9.97 6.26 -7.43
N ASN A 82 8.79 5.85 -7.86
CA ASN A 82 8.55 4.95 -9.01
C ASN A 82 9.05 3.51 -8.84
N TYR A 83 9.56 3.11 -7.67
CA TYR A 83 9.86 1.71 -7.41
C TYR A 83 8.58 0.87 -7.43
N ARG A 84 8.62 -0.28 -8.12
CA ARG A 84 7.46 -1.16 -8.30
C ARG A 84 7.84 -2.60 -8.03
N PHE A 85 6.98 -3.30 -7.30
CA PHE A 85 7.12 -4.74 -7.09
C PHE A 85 5.75 -5.37 -6.86
N THR A 86 5.69 -6.70 -6.91
CA THR A 86 4.49 -7.46 -6.59
C THR A 86 4.77 -8.39 -5.43
N HIS A 87 3.91 -8.36 -4.41
CA HIS A 87 3.97 -9.27 -3.26
C HIS A 87 2.60 -9.94 -3.07
N LYS A 88 2.56 -11.29 -3.08
CA LYS A 88 1.32 -12.08 -2.89
C LYS A 88 0.11 -11.57 -3.71
N MET A 89 0.32 -11.29 -5.01
CA MET A 89 -0.68 -10.72 -5.95
C MET A 89 -1.13 -9.27 -5.67
N VAL A 90 -0.47 -8.58 -4.74
CA VAL A 90 -0.63 -7.14 -4.53
C VAL A 90 0.51 -6.43 -5.24
N GLU A 91 0.18 -5.64 -6.24
CA GLU A 91 1.13 -4.74 -6.89
C GLU A 91 1.31 -3.50 -6.03
N CYS A 92 2.56 -3.21 -5.68
CA CYS A 92 2.97 -2.04 -4.91
C CYS A 92 3.76 -1.10 -5.81
N VAL A 93 3.39 0.17 -5.83
CA VAL A 93 4.10 1.26 -6.50
C VAL A 93 4.37 2.36 -5.50
N VAL A 94 5.64 2.73 -5.33
CA VAL A 94 6.00 3.90 -4.52
C VAL A 94 5.76 5.16 -5.36
N LEU A 95 4.79 5.97 -4.94
CA LEU A 95 4.41 7.20 -5.61
C LEU A 95 5.33 8.36 -5.26
N SER A 96 5.81 8.40 -4.01
CA SER A 96 6.77 9.40 -3.54
C SER A 96 7.49 8.89 -2.31
N HIS A 97 8.81 9.11 -2.24
CA HIS A 97 9.64 8.78 -1.09
C HIS A 97 10.38 10.03 -0.60
N SER A 98 10.27 10.29 0.71
CA SER A 98 11.02 11.32 1.41
C SER A 98 11.30 10.84 2.85
N PRO A 99 12.22 11.48 3.60
CA PRO A 99 12.53 11.09 4.97
C PRO A 99 11.33 11.11 5.94
N PHE A 100 10.32 11.93 5.66
CA PHE A 100 9.17 12.15 6.54
C PHE A 100 7.84 11.66 5.96
N SER A 101 7.83 11.20 4.71
CA SER A 101 6.63 10.77 4.03
C SER A 101 6.94 9.72 2.97
N LEU A 102 6.21 8.61 3.05
CA LEU A 102 6.20 7.55 2.07
C LEU A 102 4.79 7.41 1.52
N LYS A 103 4.60 7.54 0.20
CA LYS A 103 3.29 7.33 -0.42
C LYS A 103 3.36 6.09 -1.30
N ILE A 104 2.54 5.10 -1.00
CA ILE A 104 2.47 3.85 -1.77
C ILE A 104 1.09 3.66 -2.38
N SER A 105 1.05 3.03 -3.54
CA SER A 105 -0.14 2.63 -4.25
C SER A 105 -0.21 1.11 -4.27
N LEU A 106 -1.29 0.55 -3.73
CA LEU A 106 -1.52 -0.88 -3.64
C LEU A 106 -2.69 -1.31 -4.52
N LYS A 107 -2.47 -2.32 -5.35
CA LYS A 107 -3.50 -2.94 -6.20
C LYS A 107 -3.51 -4.45 -5.98
N ASN A 108 -4.56 -4.95 -5.32
CA ASN A 108 -4.76 -6.37 -5.14
C ASN A 108 -5.35 -6.99 -6.42
N LYS A 109 -4.54 -7.66 -7.23
CA LYS A 109 -4.98 -8.32 -8.48
C LYS A 109 -6.02 -9.40 -8.23
N ARG A 110 -5.95 -10.10 -7.08
CA ARG A 110 -6.92 -11.15 -6.70
C ARG A 110 -8.34 -10.60 -6.55
N ALA A 111 -8.49 -9.33 -6.19
CA ALA A 111 -9.80 -8.69 -6.02
C ALA A 111 -10.55 -8.47 -7.34
N PHE A 112 -9.87 -8.61 -8.49
CA PHE A 112 -10.43 -8.38 -9.83
C PHE A 112 -10.61 -9.65 -10.66
N LEU A 113 -10.35 -10.84 -10.09
CA LEU A 113 -10.47 -12.12 -10.79
C LEU A 113 -11.90 -12.71 -10.80
N HIS A 114 -12.93 -11.88 -10.55
CA HIS A 114 -14.33 -12.31 -10.41
C HIS A 114 -15.26 -11.51 -11.31
#